data_AF-A0A4Q3Y150-F1
#
_entry.id   AF-A0A4Q3Y150-F1
#
_cell.length_a   1.000
_cell.length_b   1.000
_cell.length_c   1.000
_cell.angle_alpha   90.00
_cell.angle_beta   90.00
_cell.angle_gamma   90.00
#
_symmetry.space_group_name_H-M   'P 1'
#
loop_
_entity.id
_entity.type
_entity.pdbx_description
1 polymer ?
#
loop_
_entity_poly.entity_id
_entity_poly.type
_entity_poly.pdbx_seq_one_letter_code
_entity_poly.pdbx_strand_id
1 'polypeptide(L)'
;MMKIHCIQTGDVQIKRRHQLARFKARPARALDVIVDAHWSPRLPIGCWLIEHPEGLIVVDTGESSHANDPGYQPWWHPFMQFCERRWVEPEEEVGPRLRAMGFDPKDVRWVVMTHMHGDHAGGIGHFPNSTILLSKPEADAALTRTGPLTGYLNMHYPKWLRPTEIAFTDGPWESFDRSKIPTWRPGASR
;
A
#
# COMPACT_ATOMS: atom_id res chain seq x y z
N MET A 1 -14.36 -13.12 -18.25
CA MET A 1 -12.94 -13.53 -18.10
C MET A 1 -12.27 -12.48 -17.25
N MET A 2 -11.51 -12.86 -16.23
CA MET A 2 -10.78 -11.92 -15.37
C MET A 2 -9.48 -11.50 -16.09
N LYS A 3 -9.16 -10.21 -16.06
CA LYS A 3 -7.89 -9.67 -16.57
C LYS A 3 -7.15 -8.99 -15.43
N ILE A 4 -5.83 -9.13 -15.41
CA ILE A 4 -4.97 -8.55 -14.38
C ILE A 4 -3.92 -7.70 -15.08
N HIS A 5 -3.78 -6.46 -14.63
CA HIS A 5 -2.81 -5.50 -15.13
C HIS A 5 -1.85 -5.15 -14.01
N CYS A 6 -0.55 -5.22 -14.28
CA CYS A 6 0.47 -4.69 -13.40
C CYS A 6 0.65 -3.19 -13.68
N ILE A 7 0.69 -2.38 -12.62
CA ILE A 7 0.89 -0.94 -12.69
C ILE A 7 2.13 -0.62 -11.85
N GLN A 8 3.11 0.04 -12.47
CA GLN A 8 4.26 0.59 -11.76
C GLN A 8 4.03 2.08 -11.51
N THR A 9 4.20 2.47 -10.25
CA THR A 9 3.97 3.84 -9.73
C THR A 9 5.27 4.54 -9.35
N GLY A 10 6.33 4.28 -10.12
CA GLY A 10 7.68 4.76 -9.86
C GLY A 10 8.59 3.71 -9.22
N ASP A 11 9.67 4.17 -8.60
CA ASP A 11 10.72 3.35 -8.02
C ASP A 11 11.08 3.79 -6.59
N VAL A 12 11.51 2.82 -5.79
CA VAL A 12 12.13 3.03 -4.48
C VAL A 12 13.53 2.41 -4.44
N GLN A 13 14.45 3.04 -3.73
CA GLN A 13 15.67 2.40 -3.23
C GLN A 13 15.64 2.38 -1.72
N ILE A 14 15.99 1.23 -1.14
CA ILE A 14 16.15 1.08 0.30
C ILE A 14 17.59 0.71 0.62
N LYS A 15 17.99 0.94 1.86
CA LYS A 15 19.27 0.42 2.36
C LYS A 15 19.33 -1.10 2.19
N ARG A 16 20.47 -1.64 1.76
CA ARG A 16 20.62 -3.08 1.48
C ARG A 16 20.31 -3.92 2.73
N ARG A 17 20.70 -3.47 3.91
CA ARG A 17 20.38 -4.15 5.18
C ARG A 17 18.90 -4.10 5.55
N HIS A 18 18.15 -3.12 5.03
CA HIS A 18 16.69 -3.12 5.14
C HIS A 18 16.12 -4.32 4.38
N GLN A 19 16.55 -4.51 3.13
CA GLN A 19 16.11 -5.62 2.27
C GLN A 19 16.46 -6.99 2.85
N LEU A 20 17.64 -7.13 3.46
CA LEU A 20 18.10 -8.39 4.05
C LEU A 20 17.41 -8.75 5.37
N ALA A 21 16.77 -7.80 6.04
CA ALA A 21 16.06 -7.99 7.31
C ALA A 21 16.85 -8.80 8.36
N ARG A 22 18.17 -8.55 8.48
CA ARG A 22 19.11 -9.36 9.30
C ARG A 22 18.70 -9.49 10.76
N PHE A 23 18.11 -8.44 11.32
CA PHE A 23 17.62 -8.40 12.70
C PHE A 23 16.10 -8.35 12.72
N LYS A 24 15.48 -9.14 13.60
CA LYS A 24 14.02 -9.23 13.69
C LYS A 24 13.39 -8.10 14.51
N ALA A 25 14.08 -7.56 15.52
CA ALA A 25 13.53 -6.60 16.47
C ALA A 25 14.23 -5.23 16.44
N ARG A 26 13.46 -4.18 16.78
CA ARG A 26 14.00 -2.86 17.13
C ARG A 26 14.59 -2.90 18.55
N PRO A 27 15.61 -2.09 18.90
CA PRO A 27 16.23 -1.05 18.08
C PRO A 27 17.33 -1.56 17.13
N ALA A 28 17.85 -2.77 17.35
CA ALA A 28 18.99 -3.31 16.59
C ALA A 28 18.76 -3.28 15.06
N ARG A 29 17.56 -3.65 14.59
CA ARG A 29 17.20 -3.56 13.17
C ARG A 29 17.26 -2.13 12.63
N ALA A 30 16.75 -1.15 13.37
CA ALA A 30 16.72 0.23 12.90
C ALA A 30 18.13 0.81 12.80
N LEU A 31 18.97 0.56 13.82
CA LEU A 31 20.36 1.01 13.81
C LEU A 31 21.15 0.37 12.67
N ASP A 32 21.00 -0.94 12.46
CA ASP A 32 21.69 -1.67 11.39
C ASP A 32 21.38 -1.09 10.01
N VAL A 33 20.12 -0.73 9.77
CA VAL A 33 19.69 -0.11 8.51
C VAL A 33 20.25 1.31 8.35
N ILE A 34 20.16 2.14 9.40
CA ILE A 34 20.58 3.56 9.35
C ILE A 34 22.07 3.69 9.04
N VAL A 35 22.91 2.82 9.62
CA VAL A 35 24.37 2.86 9.42
C VAL A 35 24.83 2.17 8.12
N ASP A 36 23.92 1.61 7.33
CA ASP A 36 24.29 0.97 6.07
C ASP A 36 24.62 2.04 5.01
N ALA A 37 25.84 1.97 4.46
CA ALA A 37 26.24 2.84 3.37
C ALA A 37 25.68 2.37 2.00
N HIS A 38 25.25 1.11 1.90
CA HIS A 38 24.86 0.50 0.63
C HIS A 38 23.35 0.60 0.39
N TRP A 39 23.00 0.79 -0.88
CA TRP A 39 21.63 0.86 -1.36
C TRP A 39 21.31 -0.35 -2.22
N SER A 40 20.04 -0.76 -2.25
CA SER A 40 19.54 -1.69 -3.25
C SER A 40 19.62 -1.07 -4.65
N PRO A 41 19.50 -1.87 -5.73
CA PRO A 41 19.01 -1.37 -7.00
C PRO A 41 17.67 -0.65 -6.83
N ARG A 42 17.25 0.14 -7.83
CA ARG A 42 15.87 0.63 -7.87
C ARG A 42 14.92 -0.56 -7.93
N LEU A 43 13.92 -0.55 -7.06
CA LEU A 43 12.87 -1.54 -6.96
C LEU A 43 11.56 -0.88 -7.42
N PRO A 44 10.78 -1.52 -8.29
CA PRO A 44 9.53 -0.94 -8.78
C PRO A 44 8.49 -0.90 -7.65
N ILE A 45 7.75 0.19 -7.56
CA ILE A 45 6.58 0.30 -6.67
C ILE A 45 5.35 -0.17 -7.45
N GLY A 46 4.88 -1.37 -7.11
CA GLY A 46 3.82 -2.06 -7.86
C GLY A 46 2.45 -1.98 -7.20
N CYS A 47 1.42 -1.83 -8.02
CA CYS A 47 0.04 -2.13 -7.68
C CYS A 47 -0.64 -2.85 -8.85
N TRP A 48 -1.86 -3.38 -8.63
CA TRP A 48 -2.56 -4.16 -9.65
C TRP A 48 -3.98 -3.68 -9.88
N LEU A 49 -4.40 -3.66 -11.13
CA LEU A 49 -5.81 -3.54 -11.51
C LEU A 49 -6.31 -4.92 -11.94
N ILE A 50 -7.46 -5.32 -11.40
CA ILE A 50 -8.14 -6.57 -11.73
C ILE A 50 -9.52 -6.20 -12.28
N GLU A 51 -9.75 -6.55 -13.54
CA GLU A 51 -11.07 -6.51 -14.16
C GLU A 51 -11.84 -7.77 -13.72
N HIS A 52 -12.68 -7.64 -12.69
CA HIS A 52 -13.51 -8.74 -12.20
C HIS A 52 -14.96 -8.58 -12.71
N PRO A 53 -15.71 -9.69 -12.98
CA PRO A 53 -17.11 -9.61 -13.40
C PRO A 53 -18.08 -8.95 -12.40
N GLU A 54 -17.62 -8.58 -11.21
CA GLU A 54 -18.39 -7.84 -10.21
C GLU A 54 -17.94 -6.38 -10.06
N GLY A 55 -16.89 -5.96 -10.76
CA GLY A 55 -16.36 -4.59 -10.69
C GLY A 55 -14.84 -4.57 -10.74
N LEU A 56 -14.29 -3.37 -10.90
CA LEU A 56 -12.85 -3.18 -10.88
C LEU A 56 -12.32 -3.31 -9.44
N ILE A 57 -11.24 -4.06 -9.28
CA ILE A 57 -10.54 -4.22 -8.01
C ILE A 57 -9.12 -3.69 -8.20
N VAL A 58 -8.66 -2.88 -7.26
CA VAL A 58 -7.27 -2.45 -7.19
C VAL A 58 -6.60 -3.12 -5.99
N VAL A 59 -5.39 -3.65 -6.15
CA VAL A 59 -4.56 -4.18 -5.05
C VAL A 59 -3.40 -3.24 -4.83
N ASP A 60 -3.37 -2.63 -3.64
CA ASP A 60 -2.53 -1.48 -3.30
C ASP A 60 -2.68 -0.28 -4.24
N THR A 61 -2.10 0.86 -3.87
CA THR A 61 -2.31 2.14 -4.56
C THR A 61 -1.00 2.85 -4.93
N GLY A 62 0.13 2.19 -4.71
CA GLY A 62 1.44 2.77 -4.97
C GLY A 62 1.79 3.92 -4.03
N GLU A 63 2.77 4.72 -4.44
CA GLU A 63 3.26 5.90 -3.71
C GLU A 63 2.75 7.20 -4.36
N SER A 64 2.65 8.28 -3.58
CA SER A 64 2.36 9.60 -4.14
C SER A 64 3.64 10.27 -4.69
N SER A 65 3.52 11.02 -5.76
CA SER A 65 4.59 11.90 -6.27
C SER A 65 5.04 12.94 -5.23
N HIS A 66 4.14 13.34 -4.31
CA HIS A 66 4.47 14.18 -3.16
C HIS A 66 5.49 13.54 -2.22
N ALA A 67 5.74 12.23 -2.30
CA ALA A 67 6.77 11.57 -1.52
C ALA A 67 8.20 12.02 -1.88
N ASN A 68 8.36 12.72 -3.01
CA ASN A 68 9.59 13.40 -3.39
C ASN A 68 9.73 14.80 -2.76
N ASP A 69 8.64 15.36 -2.22
CA ASP A 69 8.62 16.73 -1.71
C ASP A 69 9.38 16.87 -0.39
N PRO A 70 10.15 17.95 -0.19
CA PRO A 70 10.73 18.28 1.09
C PRO A 70 9.65 18.36 2.19
N GLY A 71 9.83 17.60 3.26
CA GLY A 71 8.91 17.60 4.40
C GLY A 71 7.72 16.65 4.29
N TYR A 72 7.60 15.87 3.20
CA TYR A 72 6.61 14.80 3.13
C TYR A 72 6.86 13.73 4.21
N GLN A 73 8.12 13.35 4.41
CA GLN A 73 8.51 12.49 5.52
C GLN A 73 8.62 13.27 6.84
N PRO A 74 8.19 12.71 7.98
CA PRO A 74 8.34 13.34 9.29
C PRO A 74 9.80 13.66 9.60
N TRP A 75 10.13 14.95 9.71
CA TRP A 75 11.51 15.44 9.91
C TRP A 75 12.19 14.85 11.16
N TRP A 76 11.39 14.50 12.18
CA TRP A 76 11.85 13.95 13.45
C TRP A 76 12.07 12.43 13.43
N HIS A 77 11.69 11.73 12.35
CA HIS A 77 11.78 10.27 12.27
C HIS A 77 12.99 9.82 11.44
N PRO A 78 14.16 9.55 12.06
CA PRO A 78 15.43 9.35 11.34
C PRO A 78 15.38 8.18 10.35
N PHE A 79 14.66 7.10 10.69
CA PHE A 79 14.53 5.97 9.79
C PHE A 79 13.80 6.33 8.49
N MET A 80 12.79 7.20 8.55
CA MET A 80 12.07 7.63 7.33
C MET A 80 12.89 8.63 6.52
N GLN A 81 13.77 9.41 7.17
CA GLN A 81 14.63 10.37 6.50
C GLN A 81 15.81 9.73 5.77
N PHE A 82 16.34 8.60 6.27
CA PHE A 82 17.65 8.10 5.83
C PHE A 82 17.63 6.70 5.20
N CYS A 83 16.52 5.96 5.30
CA CYS A 83 16.51 4.55 4.90
C CYS A 83 15.95 4.28 3.50
N GLU A 84 15.39 5.28 2.83
CA GLU A 84 14.74 5.15 1.53
C GLU A 84 14.99 6.36 0.62
N ARG A 85 14.89 6.14 -0.70
CA ARG A 85 14.88 7.15 -1.76
C ARG A 85 13.79 6.80 -2.74
N ARG A 86 13.10 7.80 -3.28
CA ARG A 86 11.94 7.62 -4.14
C ARG A 86 12.10 8.39 -5.44
N TRP A 87 11.47 7.87 -6.49
CA TRP A 87 11.28 8.53 -7.77
C TRP A 87 9.89 8.17 -8.27
N VAL A 88 8.98 9.12 -8.15
CA VAL A 88 7.57 8.96 -8.55
C VAL A 88 7.14 10.23 -9.26
N GLU A 89 7.00 10.20 -10.59
CA GLU A 89 6.44 11.34 -11.31
C GLU A 89 4.91 11.38 -11.17
N PRO A 90 4.26 12.56 -11.23
CA PRO A 90 2.81 12.67 -11.13
C PRO A 90 2.06 11.74 -12.10
N GLU A 91 2.55 11.58 -13.33
CA GLU A 91 1.96 10.71 -14.36
C GLU A 91 2.12 9.20 -14.05
N GLU A 92 3.01 8.85 -13.13
CA GLU A 92 3.21 7.48 -12.68
C GLU A 92 2.28 7.08 -11.55
N GLU A 93 1.65 8.03 -10.86
CA GLU A 93 0.67 7.71 -9.82
C GLU A 93 -0.46 6.83 -10.37
N VAL A 94 -1.03 6.01 -9.49
CA VAL A 94 -2.05 5.02 -9.89
C VAL A 94 -3.24 5.64 -10.62
N GLY A 95 -3.68 6.85 -10.24
CA GLY A 95 -4.79 7.53 -10.89
C GLY A 95 -4.52 7.86 -12.37
N PRO A 96 -3.46 8.63 -12.68
CA PRO A 96 -3.01 8.86 -14.05
C PRO A 96 -2.73 7.57 -14.85
N ARG A 97 -2.09 6.56 -14.25
CA ARG A 97 -1.85 5.26 -14.91
C ARG A 97 -3.16 4.56 -15.31
N LEU A 98 -4.14 4.51 -14.41
CA LEU A 98 -5.46 3.94 -14.70
C LEU A 98 -6.16 4.69 -15.85
N ARG A 99 -6.12 6.03 -15.84
CA ARG A 99 -6.71 6.85 -16.91
C ARG A 99 -6.03 6.61 -18.25
N ALA A 100 -4.70 6.48 -18.28
CA ALA A 100 -3.95 6.17 -19.50
C ALA A 100 -4.31 4.77 -20.06
N MET A 101 -4.74 3.85 -19.20
CA MET A 101 -5.24 2.52 -19.58
C MET A 101 -6.74 2.52 -19.95
N GLY A 102 -7.44 3.66 -19.85
CA GLY A 102 -8.86 3.80 -20.19
C GLY A 102 -9.83 3.52 -19.03
N PHE A 103 -9.35 3.50 -17.77
CA PHE A 103 -10.18 3.30 -16.58
C PHE A 103 -10.30 4.60 -15.77
N ASP A 104 -11.49 4.92 -15.26
CA ASP A 104 -11.65 5.97 -14.25
C ASP A 104 -11.40 5.37 -12.85
N PRO A 105 -10.44 5.90 -12.05
CA PRO A 105 -10.27 5.51 -10.66
C PRO A 105 -11.56 5.57 -9.82
N LYS A 106 -12.50 6.46 -10.17
CA LYS A 106 -13.80 6.57 -9.48
C LYS A 106 -14.75 5.41 -9.74
N ASP A 107 -14.51 4.62 -10.79
CA ASP A 107 -15.26 3.41 -11.11
C ASP A 107 -14.70 2.17 -10.40
N VAL A 108 -13.57 2.31 -9.68
CA VAL A 108 -13.01 1.22 -8.88
C VAL A 108 -13.96 0.90 -7.73
N ARG A 109 -14.43 -0.35 -7.70
CA ARG A 109 -15.40 -0.80 -6.71
C ARG A 109 -14.72 -1.14 -5.38
N TRP A 110 -13.58 -1.81 -5.45
CA TRP A 110 -12.81 -2.22 -4.26
C TRP A 110 -11.34 -1.89 -4.39
N VAL A 111 -10.75 -1.43 -3.30
CA VAL A 111 -9.30 -1.35 -3.14
C VAL A 111 -8.91 -2.29 -2.01
N VAL A 112 -8.11 -3.31 -2.31
CA VAL A 112 -7.56 -4.25 -1.34
C VAL A 112 -6.18 -3.74 -0.94
N MET A 113 -6.04 -3.31 0.31
CA MET A 113 -4.76 -2.88 0.85
C MET A 113 -4.05 -4.09 1.45
N THR A 114 -2.84 -4.40 0.97
CA THR A 114 -1.99 -5.41 1.59
C THR A 114 -1.51 -4.92 2.95
N HIS A 115 -1.11 -3.65 3.00
CA HIS A 115 -0.77 -2.89 4.20
C HIS A 115 -0.73 -1.38 3.92
N MET A 116 -0.39 -0.55 4.91
CA MET A 116 -0.53 0.91 4.84
C MET A 116 0.80 1.69 4.81
N HIS A 117 1.91 1.11 4.37
CA HIS A 117 3.13 1.91 4.15
C HIS A 117 3.00 2.82 2.92
N GLY A 118 3.86 3.84 2.82
CA GLY A 118 3.79 4.88 1.78
C GLY A 118 3.78 4.32 0.36
N ASP A 119 4.61 3.32 0.09
CA ASP A 119 4.72 2.64 -1.20
C ASP A 119 3.50 1.78 -1.58
N HIS A 120 2.55 1.62 -0.67
CA HIS A 120 1.30 0.91 -0.91
C HIS A 120 0.08 1.84 -0.80
N ALA A 121 0.06 2.77 0.14
CA ALA A 121 -1.09 3.61 0.47
C ALA A 121 -1.00 5.05 -0.04
N GLY A 122 0.12 5.47 -0.64
CA GLY A 122 0.33 6.84 -1.10
C GLY A 122 -0.68 7.30 -2.15
N GLY A 123 -1.16 6.40 -3.01
CA GLY A 123 -2.17 6.71 -4.03
C GLY A 123 -3.63 6.58 -3.57
N ILE A 124 -3.92 6.29 -2.30
CA ILE A 124 -5.28 5.98 -1.83
C ILE A 124 -6.28 7.13 -2.08
N GLY A 125 -5.78 8.37 -2.16
CA GLY A 125 -6.57 9.56 -2.48
C GLY A 125 -7.29 9.51 -3.83
N HIS A 126 -6.84 8.68 -4.78
CA HIS A 126 -7.45 8.52 -6.10
C HIS A 126 -8.77 7.73 -6.09
N PHE A 127 -9.13 7.11 -4.95
CA PHE A 127 -10.25 6.16 -4.85
C PHE A 127 -11.35 6.59 -3.85
N PRO A 128 -11.91 7.82 -3.95
CA PRO A 128 -12.87 8.33 -2.97
C PRO A 128 -14.21 7.59 -2.93
N ASN A 129 -14.54 6.84 -3.99
CA ASN A 129 -15.81 6.13 -4.13
C ASN A 129 -15.69 4.62 -3.84
N SER A 130 -14.48 4.13 -3.62
CA SER A 130 -14.22 2.69 -3.50
C SER A 130 -14.42 2.20 -2.07
N THR A 131 -14.86 0.95 -1.93
CA THR A 131 -14.76 0.26 -0.64
C THR A 131 -13.30 -0.14 -0.41
N ILE A 132 -12.64 0.52 0.53
CA ILE A 132 -11.27 0.18 0.94
C ILE A 132 -11.33 -1.00 1.90
N LEU A 133 -10.75 -2.14 1.52
CA LEU A 133 -10.63 -3.34 2.34
C LEU A 133 -9.25 -3.37 2.99
N LEU A 134 -9.20 -3.48 4.32
CA LEU A 134 -7.96 -3.47 5.10
C LEU A 134 -8.05 -4.51 6.20
N SER A 135 -6.97 -5.24 6.48
CA SER A 135 -6.98 -6.17 7.62
C SER A 135 -7.19 -5.41 8.93
N LYS A 136 -7.96 -5.99 9.86
CA LYS A 136 -8.17 -5.37 11.17
C LYS A 136 -6.84 -5.07 11.90
N PRO A 137 -5.87 -6.00 11.99
CA PRO A 137 -4.60 -5.72 12.66
C PRO A 137 -3.84 -4.54 12.05
N GLU A 138 -3.90 -4.39 10.73
CA GLU A 138 -3.25 -3.27 10.04
C GLU A 138 -3.99 -1.95 10.28
N ALA A 139 -5.32 -1.95 10.28
CA ALA A 139 -6.13 -0.78 10.63
C ALA A 139 -5.82 -0.29 12.06
N ASP A 140 -5.77 -1.22 13.01
CA ASP A 140 -5.46 -0.97 14.43
C ASP A 140 -4.04 -0.39 14.60
N ALA A 141 -3.11 -0.66 13.69
CA ALA A 141 -1.76 -0.10 13.72
C ALA A 141 -1.68 1.26 12.98
N ALA A 142 -2.16 1.31 11.74
CA ALA A 142 -1.95 2.41 10.81
C ALA A 142 -2.81 3.65 11.08
N LEU A 143 -4.02 3.48 11.61
CA LEU A 143 -4.98 4.58 11.81
C LEU A 143 -4.83 5.29 13.16
N THR A 144 -3.93 4.81 14.02
CA THR A 144 -3.70 5.43 15.33
C THR A 144 -2.91 6.73 15.22
N ARG A 145 -3.11 7.68 16.14
CA ARG A 145 -2.33 8.93 16.16
C ARG A 145 -0.81 8.68 16.27
N THR A 146 -0.43 7.53 16.80
CA THR A 146 0.95 7.07 16.98
C THR A 146 1.51 6.31 15.78
N GLY A 147 0.74 6.07 14.71
CA GLY A 147 1.19 5.36 13.51
C GLY A 147 2.52 5.85 12.91
N PRO A 148 2.82 7.17 12.90
CA PRO A 148 4.11 7.67 12.43
C PRO A 148 5.32 7.18 13.22
N LEU A 149 5.15 6.77 14.48
CA LEU A 149 6.24 6.17 15.28
C LEU A 149 6.64 4.78 14.76
N THR A 150 5.75 4.09 14.04
CA THR A 150 5.98 2.73 13.58
C THR A 150 6.32 2.62 12.10
N GLY A 151 6.06 3.65 11.29
CA GLY A 151 6.30 3.59 9.84
C GLY A 151 5.19 4.17 8.97
N TYR A 152 4.03 4.49 9.56
CA TYR A 152 2.86 4.89 8.81
C TYR A 152 2.82 6.39 8.53
N LEU A 153 2.37 6.75 7.33
CA LEU A 153 2.24 8.14 6.90
C LEU A 153 0.79 8.61 6.97
N ASN A 154 0.13 8.29 8.08
CA ASN A 154 -1.31 8.51 8.24
C ASN A 154 -1.73 9.98 8.31
N MET A 155 -0.78 10.90 8.49
CA MET A 155 -1.03 12.34 8.32
C MET A 155 -1.40 12.71 6.87
N HIS A 156 -1.03 11.87 5.90
CA HIS A 156 -1.33 12.06 4.47
C HIS A 156 -2.56 11.29 4.02
N TYR A 157 -3.15 10.44 4.88
CA TYR A 157 -4.34 9.70 4.49
C TYR A 157 -5.52 10.65 4.31
N PRO A 158 -6.38 10.40 3.30
CA PRO A 158 -7.56 11.21 3.10
C PRO A 158 -8.48 11.21 4.32
N LYS A 159 -9.03 12.38 4.68
CA LYS A 159 -9.91 12.52 5.87
C LYS A 159 -11.19 11.68 5.77
N TRP A 160 -11.62 11.37 4.54
CA TRP A 160 -12.77 10.51 4.25
C TRP A 160 -12.47 9.02 4.41
N LEU A 161 -11.20 8.62 4.55
CA LEU A 161 -10.81 7.21 4.63
C LEU A 161 -11.48 6.54 5.83
N ARG A 162 -12.31 5.53 5.54
CA ARG A 162 -12.98 4.66 6.52
C ARG A 162 -12.94 3.23 5.97
N PRO A 163 -11.85 2.47 6.20
CA PRO A 163 -11.72 1.15 5.61
C PRO A 163 -12.73 0.18 6.23
N THR A 164 -13.19 -0.77 5.41
CA THR A 164 -13.89 -1.96 5.87
C THR A 164 -12.85 -2.93 6.42
N GLU A 165 -12.84 -3.08 7.74
CA GLU A 165 -11.89 -3.96 8.44
C GLU A 165 -12.20 -5.44 8.20
N ILE A 166 -11.17 -6.21 7.87
CA ILE A 166 -11.26 -7.64 7.55
C ILE A 166 -10.66 -8.46 8.68
N ALA A 167 -11.48 -9.34 9.26
CA ALA A 167 -11.11 -10.25 10.34
C ALA A 167 -10.83 -11.69 9.88
N PHE A 168 -10.79 -11.97 8.57
CA PHE A 168 -10.51 -13.30 7.98
C PHE A 168 -11.22 -14.46 8.72
N THR A 169 -12.54 -14.43 8.74
CA THR A 169 -13.40 -15.33 9.52
C THR A 169 -14.09 -16.41 8.70
N ASP A 170 -13.89 -16.45 7.38
CA ASP A 170 -14.64 -17.35 6.49
C ASP A 170 -14.02 -18.77 6.45
N GLY A 171 -13.08 -19.06 7.35
CA GLY A 171 -12.36 -20.33 7.43
C GLY A 171 -11.13 -20.40 6.53
N PRO A 172 -10.47 -21.56 6.48
CA PRO A 172 -9.31 -21.77 5.63
C PRO A 172 -9.70 -21.77 4.14
N TRP A 173 -8.75 -21.34 3.29
CA TRP A 173 -8.87 -21.39 1.84
C TRP A 173 -7.51 -21.75 1.24
N GLU A 174 -7.46 -22.85 0.48
CA GLU A 174 -6.22 -23.37 -0.11
C GLU A 174 -5.09 -23.50 0.94
N SER A 175 -3.99 -22.77 0.76
CA SER A 175 -2.83 -22.77 1.66
C SER A 175 -2.93 -21.78 2.84
N PHE A 176 -4.07 -21.12 3.04
CA PHE A 176 -4.28 -20.14 4.09
C PHE A 176 -5.21 -20.69 5.18
N ASP A 177 -4.77 -20.63 6.45
CA ASP A 177 -5.56 -21.10 7.59
C ASP A 177 -6.84 -20.26 7.83
N ARG A 178 -6.86 -19.02 7.33
CA ARG A 178 -7.94 -18.05 7.50
C ARG A 178 -8.09 -17.20 6.26
N SER A 179 -9.34 -16.95 5.87
CA SER A 179 -9.68 -16.20 4.66
C SER A 179 -10.91 -15.30 4.86
N LYS A 180 -11.12 -14.41 3.89
CA LYS A 180 -12.34 -13.65 3.72
C LYS A 180 -12.66 -13.63 2.24
N ILE A 181 -13.90 -13.88 1.87
CA ILE A 181 -14.39 -13.76 0.50
C ILE A 181 -14.93 -12.33 0.30
N PRO A 182 -14.27 -11.46 -0.49
CA PRO A 182 -14.69 -10.07 -0.66
C PRO A 182 -15.67 -9.86 -1.84
N THR A 183 -15.63 -10.74 -2.83
CA THR A 183 -16.47 -10.73 -4.04
C THR A 183 -17.42 -11.91 -4.01
N TRP A 184 -18.67 -11.73 -4.40
CA TRP A 184 -19.67 -12.78 -4.34
C TRP A 184 -20.65 -12.77 -5.52
N ARG A 185 -21.02 -13.98 -5.96
CA ARG A 185 -22.25 -14.25 -6.74
C ARG A 185 -23.10 -15.34 -6.05
N PRO A 186 -24.43 -15.18 -5.92
CA PRO A 186 -25.36 -16.28 -5.64
C PRO A 186 -25.59 -17.09 -6.94
N GLY A 187 -25.72 -18.42 -6.96
CA GLY A 187 -26.34 -19.33 -5.98
C GLY A 187 -25.50 -20.02 -4.88
N ALA A 188 -24.53 -19.33 -4.29
CA ALA A 188 -24.08 -19.60 -2.92
C ALA A 188 -25.05 -18.94 -1.91
N SER A 189 -25.52 -19.63 -0.87
CA SER A 189 -26.37 -19.06 0.20
C SER A 189 -25.57 -18.18 1.17
N ARG A 190 -26.26 -17.24 1.85
CA ARG A 190 -25.68 -16.36 2.88
C ARG A 190 -25.15 -17.12 4.09
#